data_AF-A0A453CG40-F1
#
_entry.id   AF-A0A453CG40-F1
#
_cell.length_a   1.000
_cell.length_b   1.000
_cell.length_c   1.000
_cell.angle_alpha   90.00
_cell.angle_beta   90.00
_cell.angle_gamma   90.00
#
_symmetry.space_group_name_H-M   'P 1'
#
loop_
_entity.id
_entity.type
_entity.pdbx_description
1 polymer ?
#
loop_
_entity_poly.entity_id
_entity_poly.type
_entity_poly.pdbx_seq_one_letter_code
_entity_poly.pdbx_strand_id
1 'polypeptide(L)'
;HAGKGSDPEWNETFVFTVSENATELVIKLLDSDGGTDDDSVGEATIPLDGVYTEGSIPPTVYNVVKDEEYRGEIKIGLTFTPEEARDQDQPEENYGGWNQSS
;
A
#
# COMPACT_ATOMS: atom_id res chain seq x y z
N HIS A 1 26.52 18.44 -4.57
CA HIS A 1 25.14 18.15 -4.18
C HIS A 1 25.23 17.51 -2.81
N ALA A 2 24.83 18.20 -1.73
CA ALA A 2 24.92 17.62 -0.39
C ALA A 2 23.75 16.65 -0.26
N GLY A 3 24.06 15.35 -0.10
CA GLY A 3 23.05 14.32 0.16
C GLY A 3 22.14 14.77 1.31
N LYS A 4 20.83 14.60 1.14
CA LYS A 4 19.91 14.67 2.27
C LYS A 4 20.51 13.76 3.35
N GLY A 5 20.71 14.29 4.57
CA GLY A 5 21.44 13.59 5.63
C GLY A 5 20.86 12.22 5.99
N SER A 6 21.43 11.55 6.98
CA SER A 6 21.06 10.18 7.38
C SER A 6 19.67 10.02 8.01
N ASP A 7 18.89 11.09 8.12
CA ASP A 7 17.53 11.11 8.67
C ASP A 7 16.60 11.91 7.72
N PRO A 8 16.27 11.37 6.55
CA PRO A 8 15.35 12.02 5.62
C PRO A 8 13.91 11.92 6.10
N GLU A 9 13.19 13.04 6.08
CA GLU A 9 11.74 13.09 6.27
C GLU A 9 11.06 13.26 4.92
N TRP A 10 10.27 12.27 4.50
CA TRP A 10 9.44 12.36 3.29
C TRP A 10 8.08 12.98 3.58
N ASN A 11 7.37 12.45 4.59
CA ASN A 11 5.97 12.81 4.86
C ASN A 11 5.07 12.70 3.62
N GLU A 12 5.35 11.72 2.76
CA GLU A 12 4.63 11.46 1.51
C GLU A 12 3.58 10.34 1.70
N THR A 13 2.53 10.37 0.88
CA THR A 13 1.48 9.35 0.87
C THR A 13 1.35 8.79 -0.53
N PHE A 14 1.42 7.47 -0.63
CA PHE A 14 1.23 6.73 -1.87
C PHE A 14 -0.06 5.93 -1.80
N VAL A 15 -0.82 5.93 -2.89
CA VAL A 15 -2.07 5.18 -3.01
C VAL A 15 -1.96 4.27 -4.22
N PHE A 16 -2.20 2.99 -4.03
CA PHE A 16 -2.16 1.97 -5.07
C PHE A 16 -3.18 0.87 -4.75
N THR A 17 -3.62 0.17 -5.79
CA THR A 17 -4.50 -1.00 -5.64
C THR A 17 -3.65 -2.23 -5.38
N VAL A 18 -4.09 -3.07 -4.43
CA VAL A 18 -3.46 -4.37 -4.13
C VAL A 18 -4.22 -5.49 -4.82
N SER A 19 -3.50 -6.52 -5.29
CA SER A 19 -4.14 -7.75 -5.76
C SER A 19 -4.65 -8.58 -4.58
N GLU A 20 -5.66 -9.43 -4.82
CA GLU A 20 -6.31 -10.25 -3.79
C GLU A 20 -5.34 -11.15 -2.99
N ASN A 21 -4.20 -11.49 -3.58
CA ASN A 21 -3.19 -12.39 -3.00
C ASN A 21 -1.94 -11.67 -2.45
N ALA A 22 -1.92 -10.34 -2.40
CA ALA A 22 -0.76 -9.60 -1.91
C ALA A 22 -0.65 -9.74 -0.38
N THR A 23 0.43 -10.36 0.11
CA THR A 23 0.66 -10.59 1.55
C THR A 23 1.62 -9.59 2.18
N GLU A 24 2.44 -8.92 1.37
CA GLU A 24 3.48 -8.01 1.83
C GLU A 24 3.66 -6.81 0.90
N LEU A 25 4.11 -5.70 1.46
CA LEU A 25 4.56 -4.50 0.77
C LEU A 25 6.07 -4.38 0.97
N VAL A 26 6.82 -4.34 -0.13
CA VAL A 26 8.28 -4.15 -0.12
C VAL A 26 8.60 -2.72 -0.55
N ILE A 27 9.36 -2.02 0.28
CA ILE A 27 9.77 -0.62 0.04
C ILE A 27 11.27 -0.58 -0.09
N LYS A 28 11.74 -0.16 -1.26
CA LYS A 28 13.17 -0.03 -1.56
C LYS A 28 13.59 1.42 -1.39
N LEU A 29 14.62 1.63 -0.58
CA LEU A 29 15.28 2.92 -0.43
C LEU A 29 16.44 3.00 -1.41
N LEU A 30 16.46 4.08 -2.17
CA LEU A 30 17.44 4.35 -3.22
C LEU A 30 18.12 5.69 -2.90
N ASP A 31 19.44 5.74 -2.98
CA ASP A 31 20.19 7.01 -2.91
C ASP A 31 20.32 7.54 -4.33
N SER A 32 19.81 8.75 -4.55
CA SER A 32 19.92 9.40 -5.85
C SER A 32 21.16 10.29 -5.84
N ASP A 33 22.31 9.66 -6.07
CA ASP A 33 23.49 10.39 -6.49
C ASP A 33 23.42 10.64 -8.01
N GLY A 34 23.96 11.76 -8.48
CA GLY A 34 23.74 12.25 -9.85
C GLY A 34 24.46 11.45 -10.96
N GLY A 35 24.77 10.17 -10.74
CA GLY A 35 25.44 9.25 -11.66
C GLY A 35 24.53 8.12 -12.10
N THR A 36 24.87 7.45 -13.20
CA THR A 36 24.05 6.40 -13.82
C THR A 36 23.82 5.22 -12.85
N ASP A 37 22.55 4.94 -12.56
CA ASP A 37 21.99 3.97 -11.61
C ASP A 37 21.91 4.45 -10.14
N ASP A 38 20.68 4.67 -9.65
CA ASP A 38 20.41 4.89 -8.23
C ASP A 38 20.83 3.63 -7.43
N ASP A 39 21.71 3.76 -6.43
CA ASP A 39 22.12 2.62 -5.60
C ASP A 39 21.05 2.33 -4.52
N SER A 40 20.70 1.06 -4.39
CA SER A 40 19.82 0.60 -3.32
C SER A 40 20.51 0.76 -1.95
N VAL A 41 19.91 1.52 -1.04
CA VAL A 41 20.39 1.67 0.34
C VAL A 41 19.91 0.50 1.21
N GLY A 42 18.75 -0.05 0.88
CA GLY A 42 18.16 -1.24 1.50
C GLY A 42 16.67 -1.30 1.26
N GLU A 43 16.00 -2.27 1.87
CA GLU A 43 14.57 -2.47 1.74
C GLU A 43 13.89 -2.81 3.07
N ALA A 44 12.62 -2.44 3.18
CA ALA A 44 11.75 -2.79 4.29
C ALA A 44 10.57 -3.63 3.77
N THR A 45 10.32 -4.76 4.42
CA THR A 45 9.20 -5.65 4.10
C THR A 45 8.12 -5.53 5.17
N ILE A 46 6.90 -5.23 4.74
CA ILE A 46 5.78 -4.94 5.62
C ILE A 46 4.65 -5.93 5.37
N PRO A 47 4.27 -6.76 6.36
CA PRO A 47 3.15 -7.69 6.20
C PRO A 47 1.83 -6.93 6.14
N LEU A 48 0.98 -7.27 5.17
CA LEU A 48 -0.32 -6.61 4.95
C LEU A 48 -1.46 -7.23 5.76
N ASP A 49 -1.28 -8.43 6.31
CA ASP A 49 -2.29 -9.15 7.11
C ASP A 49 -2.85 -8.30 8.27
N GLY A 50 -1.97 -7.55 8.94
CA GLY A 50 -2.35 -6.64 10.02
C GLY A 50 -3.25 -5.50 9.53
N VAL A 51 -2.92 -4.84 8.41
CA VAL A 51 -3.75 -3.74 7.88
C VAL A 51 -5.04 -4.24 7.25
N TYR A 52 -5.08 -5.45 6.70
CA TYR A 52 -6.31 -6.07 6.22
C TYR A 52 -7.29 -6.37 7.37
N THR A 53 -6.77 -6.71 8.55
CA THR A 53 -7.59 -7.00 9.72
C THR A 53 -8.04 -5.74 10.46
N GLU A 54 -7.12 -4.81 10.72
CA GLU A 54 -7.37 -3.60 11.53
C GLU A 54 -7.90 -2.42 10.69
N GLY A 55 -7.79 -2.48 9.36
CA GLY A 55 -8.14 -1.41 8.42
C GLY A 55 -7.13 -0.25 8.38
N SER A 56 -6.42 0.02 9.47
CA SER A 56 -5.37 1.03 9.53
C SER A 56 -4.30 0.66 10.56
N ILE A 57 -3.04 0.90 10.20
CA ILE A 57 -1.87 0.75 11.07
C ILE A 57 -1.24 2.15 11.24
N PRO A 58 -1.10 2.63 12.49
CA PRO A 58 -0.47 3.93 12.73
C PRO A 58 1.00 3.91 12.27
N PRO A 59 1.63 5.08 12.09
CA PRO A 59 3.04 5.18 11.72
C PRO A 59 3.96 4.31 12.60
N THR A 60 4.40 3.19 12.06
CA THR A 60 5.15 2.13 12.72
C THR A 60 6.54 2.01 12.11
N VAL A 61 7.52 1.66 12.94
CA VAL A 61 8.92 1.52 12.53
C VAL A 61 9.14 0.13 11.93
N TYR A 62 9.77 0.08 10.76
CA TYR A 62 10.19 -1.12 10.06
C TYR A 62 11.70 -1.09 9.82
N ASN A 63 12.34 -2.24 9.98
CA ASN A 63 13.78 -2.37 9.75
C ASN A 63 14.07 -2.34 8.26
N VAL A 64 15.08 -1.56 7.89
CA VAL A 64 15.66 -1.55 6.55
C VAL A 64 16.82 -2.53 6.55
N VAL A 65 16.82 -3.46 5.60
CA VAL A 65 17.83 -4.50 5.46
C VAL A 65 18.43 -4.42 4.06
N LYS A 66 19.75 -4.65 3.93
CA LYS A 66 20.44 -4.85 2.66
C LYS A 66 21.46 -5.97 2.86
N ASP A 67 21.45 -6.97 1.99
CA ASP A 67 22.36 -8.13 2.06
C ASP A 67 22.35 -8.81 3.45
N GLU A 68 21.15 -9.02 4.00
CA GLU A 68 20.92 -9.61 5.34
C GLU A 68 21.47 -8.77 6.52
N GLU A 69 21.96 -7.55 6.26
CA GLU A 69 22.48 -6.62 7.26
C GLU A 69 21.49 -5.50 7.56
N TYR A 70 21.34 -5.15 8.83
CA TYR A 70 20.55 -3.99 9.27
C TYR A 70 21.16 -2.67 8.78
N ARG A 71 20.38 -1.86 8.07
CA ARG A 71 20.80 -0.57 7.48
C ARG A 71 20.12 0.64 8.09
N GLY A 72 19.25 0.44 9.08
CA GLY A 72 18.48 1.49 9.72
C GLY A 72 17.00 1.14 9.75
N GLU A 73 16.17 2.17 9.87
CA GLU A 73 14.74 2.01 10.07
C GLU A 73 13.96 3.04 9.24
N ILE A 74 12.72 2.70 8.92
CA ILE A 74 11.78 3.60 8.24
C ILE A 74 10.43 3.57 8.96
N LYS A 75 9.79 4.73 9.08
CA LYS A 75 8.50 4.87 9.76
C LYS A 75 7.36 5.05 8.75
N ILE A 76 6.38 4.15 8.79
CA ILE A 76 5.33 4.05 7.76
C ILE A 76 3.98 3.77 8.42
N GLY A 77 2.97 4.53 8.03
CA GLY A 77 1.57 4.25 8.36
C GLY A 77 0.89 3.57 7.17
N LEU A 78 -0.04 2.66 7.45
CA LEU A 78 -0.82 1.97 6.42
C LEU A 78 -2.30 2.20 6.64
N THR A 79 -3.06 2.30 5.56
CA THR A 79 -4.52 2.29 5.60
C THR A 79 -5.00 1.45 4.43
N PHE A 80 -5.90 0.52 4.70
CA PHE A 80 -6.48 -0.36 3.70
C PHE A 80 -7.95 0.01 3.50
N THR A 81 -8.28 0.32 2.25
CA THR A 81 -9.67 0.57 1.83
C THR A 81 -10.09 -0.62 0.98
N PRO A 82 -10.94 -1.53 1.48
CA PRO A 82 -11.46 -2.62 0.67
C PRO A 82 -12.28 -2.04 -0.48
N GLU A 83 -12.14 -2.62 -1.68
CA GLU A 83 -13.04 -2.30 -2.78
C GLU A 83 -14.44 -2.76 -2.36
N GLU A 84 -15.38 -1.83 -2.19
CA GLU A 84 -16.75 -2.18 -1.85
C GLU A 84 -17.25 -3.15 -2.92
N ALA A 85 -17.59 -4.38 -2.51
CA ALA A 85 -18.31 -5.30 -3.37
C ALA A 85 -19.51 -4.53 -3.89
N ARG A 86 -19.56 -4.29 -5.20
CA ARG A 86 -20.73 -3.68 -5.82
C ARG A 86 -21.90 -4.57 -5.47
N ASP A 87 -22.70 -4.11 -4.52
CA ASP A 87 -23.99 -4.67 -4.16
C ASP A 87 -24.85 -4.59 -5.43
N GLN A 88 -24.81 -5.67 -6.21
CA GLN A 88 -25.71 -5.90 -7.34
C GLN A 88 -27.03 -6.51 -6.87
N ASP A 89 -27.42 -6.30 -5.61
CA ASP A 89 -28.82 -6.31 -5.20
C ASP A 89 -29.47 -5.00 -5.67
N GLN A 90 -29.52 -4.83 -7.00
CA GLN A 90 -30.66 -4.11 -7.56
C GLN A 90 -31.85 -5.02 -7.28
N PRO A 91 -32.87 -4.60 -6.51
CA PRO A 91 -34.10 -5.36 -6.49
C PRO A 91 -34.57 -5.45 -7.94
N GLU A 92 -34.67 -6.67 -8.46
CA GLU A 92 -35.47 -6.97 -9.62
C GLU A 92 -36.82 -6.29 -9.37
N GLU A 93 -37.04 -5.13 -10.00
CA GLU A 93 -38.37 -4.54 -10.08
C GLU A 93 -39.19 -5.50 -10.93
N ASN A 94 -39.74 -6.49 -10.23
CA ASN A 94 -40.81 -7.34 -10.66
C ASN A 94 -42.03 -6.45 -10.93
N TYR A 95 -42.05 -5.81 -12.10
CA TYR A 95 -43.26 -5.32 -12.73
C TYR A 95 -44.01 -6.51 -13.31
N GLY A 96 -44.46 -7.41 -12.42
CA GLY A 96 -45.58 -8.29 -12.70
C GLY A 96 -46.83 -7.42 -12.75
N GLY A 97 -47.53 -7.39 -13.89
CA GLY A 97 -48.78 -6.64 -13.96
C GLY A 97 -49.32 -6.42 -15.36
N TRP A 98 -49.78 -7.50 -16.00
CA TRP A 98 -50.92 -7.58 -16.91
C TRP A 98 -51.54 -6.26 -17.42
N ASN A 99 -51.61 -6.11 -18.74
CA ASN A 99 -52.91 -5.88 -19.39
C ASN A 99 -52.93 -6.48 -20.80
N GLN A 100 -53.84 -7.45 -20.96
CA GLN A 100 -54.43 -7.77 -22.25
C GLN A 100 -55.36 -6.62 -22.70
N SER A 101 -55.78 -6.71 -23.96
CA SER A 101 -56.76 -5.90 -24.70
C SER A 101 -56.12 -4.83 -25.60
N SER A 102 -56.39 -4.75 -26.90
CA SER A 102 -57.44 -5.38 -27.72
C SER A 102 -57.01 -5.49 -29.18
#